data_AF-A0A662T6D4-F1
#
_entry.id   AF-A0A662T6D4-F1
#
_cell.length_a   1.000
_cell.length_b   1.000
_cell.length_c   1.000
_cell.angle_alpha   90.00
_cell.angle_beta   90.00
_cell.angle_gamma   90.00
#
_symmetry.space_group_name_H-M   'P 1'
#
loop_
_entity.id
_entity.type
_entity.pdbx_description
1 polymer ?
#
loop_
_entity_poly.entity_id
_entity_poly.type
_entity_poly.pdbx_seq_one_letter_code
_entity_poly.pdbx_strand_id
1 'polypeptide(L)'
;FYCALDPDGTITPCVFFPLAVGNIKMNSFEEIWDNNKVFLDLRDREKLKPNCGTCRFKYVCGGCRARAYGYFGDYLAPDPGCINNIEAWKRLIASCEAR
;
A
#
# COMPACT_ATOMS: atom_id res chain seq x y z
N PHE A 1 -4.82 -3.23 -11.62
CA PHE A 1 -4.99 -3.24 -10.15
C PHE A 1 -5.74 -4.51 -9.80
N TYR A 2 -5.43 -5.19 -8.70
CA TYR A 2 -6.01 -6.49 -8.33
C TYR A 2 -6.16 -6.56 -6.79
N CYS A 3 -6.77 -7.63 -6.28
CA CYS A 3 -6.77 -8.01 -4.88
C CYS A 3 -6.38 -9.49 -4.74
N ALA A 4 -6.00 -9.91 -3.55
CA ALA A 4 -5.78 -11.31 -3.20
C ALA A 4 -6.90 -11.83 -2.29
N LEU A 5 -7.14 -13.13 -2.38
CA LEU A 5 -8.13 -13.85 -1.59
C LEU A 5 -7.42 -15.05 -0.95
N ASP A 6 -7.45 -15.10 0.38
CA ASP A 6 -6.89 -16.20 1.16
C ASP A 6 -7.89 -17.37 1.28
N PRO A 7 -7.42 -18.60 1.58
CA PRO A 7 -8.29 -19.79 1.66
C PRO A 7 -9.44 -19.70 2.68
N ASP A 8 -9.27 -18.89 3.73
CA ASP A 8 -10.29 -18.65 4.75
C ASP A 8 -11.37 -17.66 4.28
N GLY A 9 -11.19 -17.03 3.11
CA GLY A 9 -12.08 -16.04 2.51
C GLY A 9 -11.63 -14.59 2.73
N THR A 10 -10.51 -14.35 3.44
CA THR A 10 -10.00 -13.01 3.71
C THR A 10 -9.51 -12.35 2.43
N ILE A 11 -9.90 -11.09 2.23
CA ILE A 11 -9.50 -10.28 1.08
C ILE A 11 -8.42 -9.28 1.52
N THR A 12 -7.34 -9.20 0.75
CA THR A 12 -6.25 -8.22 0.93
C THR A 12 -5.95 -7.50 -0.38
N PRO A 13 -5.34 -6.29 -0.37
CA PRO A 13 -5.05 -5.58 -1.61
C PRO A 13 -3.96 -6.23 -2.48
N CYS A 14 -3.11 -7.06 -1.89
CA CYS A 14 -2.05 -7.81 -2.57
C CYS A 14 -1.59 -8.94 -1.64
N VAL A 15 -1.07 -10.02 -2.21
CA VAL A 15 -0.57 -11.21 -1.47
C VAL A 15 0.50 -10.88 -0.41
N PHE A 16 1.21 -9.76 -0.55
CA PHE A 16 2.24 -9.32 0.41
C PHE A 16 1.73 -8.24 1.38
N PHE A 17 0.45 -7.86 1.30
CA PHE A 17 -0.09 -6.74 2.03
C PHE A 17 -0.76 -7.22 3.32
N PRO A 18 -0.18 -6.95 4.51
CA PRO A 18 -0.70 -7.45 5.78
C PRO A 18 -1.88 -6.61 6.28
N LEU A 19 -2.84 -6.31 5.41
CA LEU A 19 -4.02 -5.51 5.72
C LEU A 19 -5.26 -6.19 5.12
N ALA A 20 -6.05 -6.83 5.99
CA ALA A 20 -7.35 -7.36 5.63
C ALA A 20 -8.33 -6.21 5.35
N VAL A 21 -9.06 -6.30 4.25
CA VAL A 21 -10.06 -5.30 3.84
C VAL A 21 -11.50 -5.85 3.86
N GLY A 22 -11.66 -7.15 4.10
CA GLY A 22 -12.95 -7.81 4.28
C GLY A 22 -12.83 -9.32 4.15
N ASN A 23 -13.97 -10.03 4.17
CA ASN A 23 -14.03 -11.46 3.93
C ASN A 23 -15.22 -11.82 3.04
N ILE A 24 -14.98 -12.57 1.95
CA ILE A 24 -15.98 -12.89 0.93
C ILE A 24 -17.14 -13.75 1.46
N LYS A 25 -16.94 -14.46 2.58
CA LYS A 25 -17.99 -15.27 3.21
C LYS A 25 -18.96 -14.43 4.04
N MET A 26 -18.58 -13.21 4.39
CA MET A 26 -19.36 -12.33 5.28
C MET A 26 -19.83 -11.04 4.58
N ASN A 27 -19.17 -10.64 3.50
CA ASN A 27 -19.37 -9.36 2.84
C ASN A 27 -19.58 -9.56 1.33
N SER A 28 -20.38 -8.69 0.70
CA SER A 28 -20.43 -8.62 -0.77
C SER A 28 -19.06 -8.21 -1.30
N PHE A 29 -18.60 -8.93 -2.33
CA PHE A 29 -17.33 -8.62 -2.97
C PHE A 29 -17.40 -7.28 -3.70
N GLU A 30 -18.51 -6.99 -4.37
CA GLU A 30 -18.77 -5.73 -5.07
C GLU A 30 -18.71 -4.55 -4.09
N GLU A 31 -19.37 -4.66 -2.94
CA GLU A 31 -19.33 -3.61 -1.91
C GLU A 31 -17.90 -3.35 -1.40
N ILE A 32 -17.14 -4.42 -1.12
CA ILE A 32 -15.73 -4.27 -0.74
C ILE A 32 -14.96 -3.62 -1.89
N TRP A 33 -15.11 -4.11 -3.12
CA TRP A 33 -14.31 -3.70 -4.26
C TRP A 33 -14.57 -2.23 -4.63
N ASP A 34 -15.82 -1.79 -4.63
CA ASP A 34 -16.21 -0.47 -5.10
C ASP A 34 -16.16 0.59 -4.00
N ASN A 35 -16.47 0.23 -2.74
CA ASN A 35 -16.67 1.21 -1.66
C ASN A 35 -15.63 1.16 -0.54
N ASN A 36 -14.79 0.12 -0.46
CA ASN A 36 -13.77 0.06 0.60
C ASN A 36 -12.74 1.19 0.45
N LYS A 37 -12.57 1.97 1.52
CA LYS A 37 -11.66 3.12 1.58
C LYS A 37 -10.22 2.77 1.16
N VAL A 38 -9.69 1.62 1.58
CA VAL A 38 -8.32 1.21 1.25
C VAL A 38 -8.18 1.00 -0.25
N PHE A 39 -9.15 0.35 -0.90
CA PHE A 39 -9.11 0.15 -2.34
C PHE A 39 -9.26 1.46 -3.12
N LEU A 40 -10.17 2.33 -2.69
CA LEU A 40 -10.33 3.66 -3.28
C LEU A 40 -9.04 4.48 -3.17
N ASP A 41 -8.39 4.47 -2.01
CA ASP A 41 -7.13 5.18 -1.79
C ASP A 41 -5.98 4.60 -2.63
N LEU A 42 -5.89 3.27 -2.78
CA LEU A 42 -4.82 2.62 -3.54
C LEU A 42 -4.94 2.81 -5.06
N ARG A 43 -6.17 3.00 -5.56
CA ARG A 43 -6.45 3.31 -6.98
C ARG A 43 -6.18 4.78 -7.31
N ASP A 44 -6.38 5.66 -6.33
CA ASP A 44 -6.15 7.09 -6.49
C ASP A 44 -4.66 7.44 -6.36
N ARG A 45 -4.01 7.73 -7.49
CA ARG A 45 -2.58 8.08 -7.53
C ARG A 45 -2.29 9.49 -7.04
N GLU A 46 -3.30 10.34 -6.90
CA GLU A 46 -3.13 11.70 -6.36
C GLU A 46 -2.97 11.71 -4.84
N LYS A 47 -3.44 10.66 -4.15
CA LYS A 47 -3.31 10.52 -2.69
C LYS A 47 -1.92 10.06 -2.23
N LEU A 48 -1.04 9.70 -3.16
CA LEU A 48 0.31 9.26 -2.80
C LEU A 48 1.07 10.42 -2.14
N LYS A 49 1.68 10.13 -0.99
CA LYS A 49 2.52 11.09 -0.25
C LYS A 49 3.80 11.44 -1.03
N PRO A 50 4.55 12.48 -0.62
CA PRO A 50 5.68 13.02 -1.38
C PRO A 50 6.69 11.97 -1.83
N ASN A 51 7.47 12.35 -2.85
CA ASN A 51 8.29 11.48 -3.70
C ASN A 51 7.44 10.65 -4.67
N CYS A 52 6.67 9.67 -4.19
CA CYS A 52 5.84 8.85 -5.07
C CYS A 52 4.70 9.68 -5.69
N GLY A 53 4.09 10.61 -4.96
CA GLY A 53 3.02 11.49 -5.45
C GLY A 53 3.46 12.57 -6.43
N THR A 54 4.75 12.95 -6.41
CA THR A 54 5.33 13.95 -7.33
C THR A 54 6.22 13.33 -8.41
N CYS A 55 6.42 12.00 -8.38
CA CYS A 55 7.24 11.30 -9.36
C CYS A 55 6.59 11.32 -10.74
N ARG A 56 7.39 11.60 -11.78
CA ARG A 56 6.94 11.54 -13.19
C ARG A 56 6.37 10.18 -13.60
N PHE A 57 6.72 9.12 -12.87
CA PHE A 57 6.26 7.75 -13.12
C PHE A 57 5.10 7.32 -12.22
N LYS A 58 4.44 8.22 -11.49
CA LYS A 58 3.41 7.86 -10.49
C LYS A 58 2.25 7.03 -11.05
N TYR A 59 1.85 7.29 -12.28
CA TYR A 59 0.75 6.56 -12.93
C TYR A 59 1.16 5.20 -13.52
N VAL A 60 2.46 4.96 -13.71
CA VAL A 60 2.98 3.70 -14.27
C VAL A 60 3.49 2.77 -13.16
N CYS A 61 4.19 3.32 -12.17
CA CYS A 61 4.78 2.55 -11.07
C CYS A 61 4.10 2.86 -9.73
N GLY A 62 4.22 4.09 -9.24
CA GLY A 62 3.73 4.50 -7.92
C GLY A 62 4.50 3.91 -6.74
N GLY A 63 5.16 2.76 -6.91
CA GLY A 63 5.91 2.00 -5.88
C GLY A 63 5.06 0.89 -5.23
N CYS A 64 5.70 0.01 -4.47
CA CYS A 64 5.03 -1.05 -3.74
C CYS A 64 4.28 -0.50 -2.51
N ARG A 65 2.96 -0.72 -2.45
CA ARG A 65 2.09 -0.24 -1.35
C ARG A 65 2.18 -1.13 -0.12
N ALA A 66 2.40 -2.43 -0.31
CA ALA A 66 2.66 -3.37 0.79
C ALA A 66 3.96 -3.01 1.55
N ARG A 67 5.04 -2.64 0.83
CA ARG A 67 6.27 -2.17 1.48
C ARG A 67 6.06 -0.84 2.21
N ALA A 68 5.41 0.13 1.58
CA ALA A 68 5.10 1.40 2.23
C ALA A 68 4.35 1.18 3.56
N TYR A 69 3.32 0.33 3.55
CA TYR A 69 2.59 -0.02 4.76
C TYR A 69 3.45 -0.76 5.79
N GLY A 70 4.20 -1.78 5.37
CA GLY A 70 5.02 -2.58 6.28
C GLY A 70 6.10 -1.79 7.02
N TYR A 71 6.68 -0.77 6.40
CA TYR A 71 7.72 0.05 7.02
C TYR A 71 7.19 1.30 7.73
N PHE A 72 6.13 1.92 7.22
CA PHE A 72 5.65 3.23 7.71
C PHE A 72 4.29 3.16 8.42
N GLY A 73 3.61 2.01 8.42
CA GLY A 73 2.21 1.89 8.86
C GLY A 73 1.23 2.63 7.96
N ASP A 74 1.68 3.10 6.79
CA ASP A 74 0.92 3.95 5.88
C ASP A 74 1.13 3.50 4.44
N TYR A 75 0.06 3.01 3.81
CA TYR A 75 0.10 2.51 2.45
C TYR A 75 0.15 3.60 1.37
N LEU A 76 -0.03 4.87 1.75
CA LEU A 76 0.15 6.03 0.86
C LEU A 76 1.56 6.61 0.95
N ALA A 77 2.39 6.15 1.89
CA ALA A 77 3.78 6.55 2.04
C ALA A 77 4.63 6.16 0.82
N PRO A 78 5.80 6.79 0.62
CA PRO A 78 6.75 6.37 -0.40
C PRO A 78 7.20 4.92 -0.19
N ASP A 79 7.46 4.20 -1.29
CA ASP A 79 8.06 2.86 -1.23
C ASP A 79 9.57 2.98 -0.92
N PRO A 80 10.06 2.55 0.25
CA PRO A 80 11.45 2.74 0.65
C PRO A 80 12.41 1.85 -0.16
N GLY A 81 11.90 0.84 -0.88
CA GLY A 81 12.71 0.01 -1.78
C GLY A 81 13.03 0.66 -3.12
N CYS A 82 12.49 1.85 -3.42
CA CYS A 82 12.79 2.57 -4.65
C CYS A 82 14.05 3.41 -4.50
N ILE A 83 14.92 3.43 -5.53
CA ILE A 83 16.13 4.27 -5.55
C ILE A 83 15.84 5.77 -5.37
N ASN A 84 14.69 6.24 -5.86
CA ASN A 84 14.24 7.63 -5.70
C ASN A 84 13.77 7.96 -4.27
N ASN A 85 13.63 6.96 -3.41
CA ASN A 85 13.18 7.09 -2.02
C ASN A 85 14.28 6.73 -1.02
N ILE A 86 15.55 6.80 -1.41
CA ILE A 86 16.68 6.44 -0.55
C ILE A 86 16.71 7.23 0.77
N GLU A 87 16.27 8.48 0.77
CA GLU A 87 16.17 9.30 1.99
C GLU A 87 15.10 8.79 2.95
N ALA A 88 14.02 8.19 2.45
CA ALA A 88 13.02 7.54 3.29
C ALA A 88 13.59 6.29 3.97
N TRP A 89 14.41 5.51 3.23
CA TRP A 89 15.13 4.36 3.78
C TRP A 89 16.15 4.76 4.85
N LYS A 90 16.98 5.78 4.60
CA LYS A 90 17.97 6.27 5.57
C LYS A 90 17.33 6.68 6.89
N ARG A 91 16.17 7.35 6.84
CA ARG A 91 15.40 7.74 8.04
C ARG A 91 14.91 6.53 8.83
N LEU A 92 14.45 5.48 8.15
CA LEU A 92 14.02 4.24 8.81
C LEU A 92 15.18 3.59 9.57
N ILE A 93 16.33 3.43 8.92
CA ILE A 93 17.54 2.84 9.55
C ILE A 93 17.96 3.64 10.78
N ALA A 94 18.08 4.96 10.65
CA ALA A 94 18.45 5.82 11.76
C ALA A 94 17.49 5.71 12.97
N SER A 95 16.19 5.48 12.72
CA SER A 95 15.19 5.28 13.79
C SER A 95 15.29 3.90 14.47
N CYS A 96 15.91 2.92 13.82
CA CYS A 96 16.17 1.61 14.40
C CYS A 96 17.46 1.62 15.22
N GLU A 97 18.50 2.31 14.77
CA GLU A 97 19.77 2.44 15.50
C GLU A 97 19.65 3.28 16.77
N ALA A 98 18.64 4.15 16.86
CA ALA A 98 18.35 4.96 18.04
C ALA A 98 17.50 4.23 19.12
N ARG A 99 17.12 2.96 18.89
CA ARG A 99 16.36 2.12 19.83
C ARG A 99 17.26 1.06 20.43
#